data_AF-A0A543IAZ7-F1
#
_entry.id   AF-A0A543IAZ7-F1
#
_cell.length_a   1.000
_cell.length_b   1.000
_cell.length_c   1.000
_cell.angle_alpha   90.00
_cell.angle_beta   90.00
_cell.angle_gamma   90.00
#
_symmetry.space_group_name_H-M   'P 1'
#
loop_
_entity.id
_entity.type
_entity.pdbx_description
1 polymer ?
#
loop_
_entity_poly.entity_id
_entity_poly.type
_entity_poly.pdbx_seq_one_letter_code
_entity_poly.pdbx_strand_id
1 'polypeptide(L)' 'MAFAARLPADLDAWLDQVASEERQSKNAILITALEEYRQRRELAHVLRLADETGEDHRRLLDRLGDA' A
#
# COMPACT_ATOMS: atom_id res chain seq x y z
N MET A 1 14.15 -2.65 18.67
CA MET A 1 13.23 -3.75 18.30
C MET A 1 13.84 -4.49 17.13
N ALA A 2 14.02 -5.81 17.21
CA ALA A 2 14.56 -6.61 16.12
C ALA A 2 13.41 -7.27 15.36
N PHE A 3 13.22 -6.90 14.09
CA PHE A 3 12.24 -7.52 13.20
C PHE A 3 12.83 -8.84 12.69
N ALA A 4 12.52 -9.95 13.37
CA ALA A 4 13.04 -11.27 13.03
C ALA A 4 12.10 -11.99 12.05
N ALA A 5 11.89 -11.42 10.86
CA ALA A 5 11.22 -12.13 9.79
C ALA A 5 12.23 -13.03 9.06
N ARG A 6 11.89 -14.31 8.83
CA ARG A 6 12.65 -15.13 7.88
C ARG A 6 12.35 -14.64 6.48
N LEU A 7 13.32 -13.95 5.89
CA LEU A 7 13.24 -13.48 4.52
C LEU A 7 13.74 -14.59 3.57
N PRO A 8 13.16 -14.74 2.37
CA PRO A 8 13.77 -15.52 1.31
C PRO A 8 15.20 -15.05 1.04
N ALA A 9 16.10 -15.98 0.70
CA ALA A 9 17.53 -15.68 0.53
C ALA A 9 17.79 -14.57 -0.50
N ASP A 10 17.05 -14.60 -1.62
CA ASP A 10 17.18 -13.60 -2.68
C ASP A 10 16.76 -12.19 -2.20
N LEU A 11 15.73 -12.12 -1.35
CA LEU A 11 15.25 -10.86 -0.77
C LEU A 11 16.24 -10.32 0.26
N ASP A 12 16.84 -11.19 1.07
CA ASP A 12 17.85 -10.78 2.05
C ASP A 12 19.13 -10.26 1.37
N ALA A 13 19.57 -10.91 0.29
CA ALA A 13 20.71 -10.48 -0.51
C ALA A 13 20.45 -9.13 -1.21
N TRP A 14 19.23 -8.94 -1.73
CA TRP A 14 18.84 -7.64 -2.29
C TRP A 14 18.81 -6.54 -1.22
N LEU A 15 18.29 -6.83 -0.03
CA LEU A 15 18.27 -5.88 1.08
C LEU A 15 19.69 -5.53 1.57
N ASP A 16 20.65 -6.47 1.55
CA ASP A 16 22.06 -6.18 1.83
C ASP A 16 22.63 -5.14 0.85
N GLN A 17 22.35 -5.32 -0.45
CA GLN A 17 22.81 -4.41 -1.47
C GLN A 17 22.24 -3.00 -1.28
N VAL A 18 20.92 -2.89 -1.14
CA VAL A 18 20.24 -1.59 -0.95
C VAL A 18 20.67 -0.92 0.35
N ALA A 19 20.80 -1.68 1.45
CA ALA A 19 21.32 -1.18 2.72
C ALA A 19 22.73 -0.58 2.57
N SER A 20 23.59 -1.21 1.77
CA SER A 20 24.92 -0.70 1.47
C SER A 20 24.90 0.57 0.64
N GLU A 21 24.09 0.62 -0.42
CA GLU A 21 23.97 1.76 -1.33
C GLU A 21 23.38 2.99 -0.62
N GLU A 22 22.33 2.80 0.17
CA GLU A 22 21.60 3.88 0.85
C GLU A 22 22.20 4.24 2.22
N ARG A 23 23.18 3.48 2.70
CA ARG A 23 23.77 3.61 4.06
C ARG A 23 22.73 3.53 5.18
N GLN A 24 21.71 2.70 4.97
CA GLN A 24 20.63 2.47 5.91
C GLN A 24 20.67 1.02 6.41
N SER A 25 20.07 0.76 7.57
CA SER A 25 19.91 -0.62 8.02
C SER A 25 18.81 -1.33 7.22
N LYS A 26 18.96 -2.66 6.99
CA LYS A 26 17.91 -3.49 6.38
C LYS A 26 16.54 -3.28 7.02
N ASN A 27 16.50 -3.18 8.36
CA ASN A 27 15.26 -2.97 9.11
C ASN A 27 14.61 -1.62 8.79
N ALA A 28 15.40 -0.57 8.60
CA ALA A 28 14.87 0.75 8.23
C ALA A 28 14.22 0.70 6.85
N ILE A 29 14.93 0.15 5.86
CA ILE A 29 14.41 -0.04 4.49
C ILE A 29 13.11 -0.86 4.50
N LEU A 30 13.09 -1.96 5.26
CA LEU A 30 11.93 -2.84 5.35
C LEU A 30 10.72 -2.14 5.99
N ILE A 31 10.93 -1.38 7.08
CA ILE A 31 9.86 -0.62 7.73
C ILE A 31 9.30 0.43 6.76
N THR A 32 10.15 1.20 6.10
CA THR A 32 9.72 2.22 5.14
C THR A 32 8.93 1.59 3.99
N ALA A 33 9.41 0.49 3.42
CA ALA A 33 8.71 -0.22 2.35
C ALA A 33 7.33 -0.74 2.80
N LEU A 34 7.21 -1.24 4.03
CA LEU A 34 5.94 -1.71 4.60
C LEU A 34 4.97 -0.55 4.85
N GLU A 35 5.46 0.59 5.34
CA GLU A 35 4.65 1.80 5.56
C GLU A 35 4.13 2.35 4.24
N GLU A 36 4.99 2.47 3.22
CA GLU A 36 4.59 2.88 1.87
C GLU A 36 3.55 1.94 1.27
N TYR A 37 3.77 0.62 1.38
CA TYR A 37 2.82 -0.36 0.88
C TYR A 37 1.46 -0.23 1.56
N ARG A 38 1.45 -0.04 2.89
CA ARG A 38 0.23 0.18 3.66
C ARG A 38 -0.50 1.45 3.17
N GLN A 39 0.20 2.57 3.03
CA GLN A 39 -0.40 3.82 2.57
C GLN A 39 -0.99 3.70 1.17
N ARG A 40 -0.28 3.05 0.23
CA ARG A 40 -0.78 2.81 -1.14
C ARG A 40 -2.03 1.93 -1.13
N ARG A 41 -2.06 0.90 -0.26
CA ARG A 41 -3.23 0.03 -0.11
C ARG A 41 -4.44 0.78 0.48
N GLU A 42 -4.22 1.62 1.48
CA GLU A 42 -5.28 2.47 2.06
C GLU A 42 -5.83 3.44 1.01
N LEU A 43 -4.97 4.10 0.22
CA LEU A 43 -5.38 4.96 -0.88
C LEU A 43 -6.22 4.22 -1.92
N ALA A 44 -5.76 3.05 -2.37
CA ALA A 44 -6.49 2.23 -3.34
C ALA A 44 -7.86 1.78 -2.80
N HIS A 45 -7.98 1.57 -1.49
CA HIS A 45 -9.26 1.27 -0.85
C HIS A 45 -10.20 2.47 -0.84
N VAL A 46 -9.69 3.66 -0.48
CA VAL A 46 -10.47 4.90 -0.48
C VAL A 46 -10.98 5.25 -1.88
N LEU A 47 -10.14 5.11 -2.91
CA LEU A 47 -10.55 5.39 -4.29
C LEU A 47 -11.67 4.45 -4.76
N ARG A 48 -11.61 3.17 -4.39
CA ARG A 48 -12.67 2.20 -4.68
C ARG A 48 -14.00 2.58 -4.01
N LEU A 49 -13.96 2.96 -2.74
CA LEU A 49 -15.16 3.43 -2.03
C LEU A 49 -15.74 4.70 -2.66
N ALA A 50 -14.88 5.60 -3.16
CA ALA A 50 -15.32 6.79 -3.88
C ALA A 50 -16.03 6.43 -5.20
N ASP A 51 -15.50 5.47 -5.96
CA ASP A 51 -16.13 4.98 -7.19
C ASP A 51 -17.49 4.33 -6.90
N GLU A 52 -17.57 3.44 -5.91
CA GLU A 52 -18.82 2.78 -5.47
C GLU A 52 -19.87 3.82 -5.05
N THR A 53 -19.46 4.80 -4.23
CA THR A 53 -20.34 5.89 -3.79
C THR A 53 -20.82 6.73 -4.97
N GLY A 54 -19.95 7.00 -5.95
CA GLY A 54 -20.31 7.74 -7.16
C GLY A 54 -21.32 7.01 -8.03
N GLU A 55 -21.19 5.69 -8.17
CA GLU A 55 -22.17 4.86 -8.88
C GLU A 55 -23.53 4.86 -8.18
N ASP A 56 -23.54 4.71 -6.85
CA ASP A 56 -24.79 4.70 -6.08
C ASP A 56 -25.52 6.04 -6.14
N HIS A 57 -24.79 7.16 -6.06
CA HIS A 57 -25.38 8.49 -6.25
C HIS A 57 -25.95 8.66 -7.65
N ARG A 58 -25.24 8.21 -8.70
CA ARG A 58 -25.74 8.26 -10.07
C ARG A 58 -27.04 7.49 -10.22
N ARG A 59 -27.10 6.25 -9.72
CA ARG A 59 -28.32 5.42 -9.74
C ARG A 59 -29.48 6.07 -8.98
N LEU A 60 -29.21 6.75 -7.86
CA LEU A 60 -30.24 7.45 -7.11
C LEU A 60 -30.79 8.66 -7.89
N LEU A 61 -29.93 9.43 -8.54
CA LEU A 61 -30.34 10.56 -9.38
C LEU A 61 -31.12 10.10 -10.62
N ASP A 62 -30.69 9.03 -11.28
CA ASP A 62 -31.42 8.44 -12.42
C ASP A 62 -32.84 8.05 -11.99
N ARG A 63 -32.99 7.37 -10.85
CA ARG A 63 -34.31 7.00 -10.30
C ARG A 63 -35.19 8.18 -9.93
N LEU A 64 -34.60 9.29 -9.47
CA LEU A 64 -35.32 10.52 -9.16
C LEU A 64 -35.75 11.28 -10.41
N GLY A 65 -34.98 11.19 -11.50
CA GLY A 65 -35.32 11.79 -12.79
C GLY A 65 -36.40 11.02 -13.56
N ASP A 66 -36.52 9.72 -13.32
CA ASP A 66 -37.53 8.85 -13.93
C ASP A 66 -38.91 8.88 -13.21
N ALA A 67 -39.03 9.57 -12.07
CA ALA A 67 -40.25 9.68 -11.25
C ALA A 67 -40.95 11.04 -11.43
#